data_AF-A0A959F047-F1
#
_entry.id   AF-A0A959F047-F1
#
_cell.length_a   1.000
_cell.length_b   1.000
_cell.length_c   1.000
_cell.angle_alpha   90.00
_cell.angle_beta   90.00
_cell.angle_gamma   90.00
#
_symmetry.space_group_name_H-M   'P 1'
#
loop_
_entity.id
_entity.type
_entity.pdbx_description
1 polymer ?
#
loop_
_entity_poly.entity_id
_entity_poly.type
_entity_poly.pdbx_seq_one_letter_code
_entity_poly.pdbx_strand_id
1 'polypeptide(L)'
;LRFLKYLILAAVLGFSIYQYREHLPKGKVFRNGILLGLYITFVSALTLVAFNGLVYAVNADWAIDKFSLEPGSLGEFLVIDGVLFFEILVYGLILTFIWLQYFKSQVQQN
;
A
#
# COMPACT_ATOMS: atom_id res chain seq x y z
N LEU A 1 1.01 -8.75 -14.24
CA LEU A 1 1.58 -7.83 -13.22
C LEU A 1 0.55 -7.04 -12.40
N ARG A 2 -0.62 -6.65 -12.94
CA ARG A 2 -1.60 -5.77 -12.25
C ARG A 2 -1.92 -6.15 -10.80
N PHE A 3 -2.06 -7.44 -10.48
CA PHE A 3 -2.39 -7.90 -9.12
C PHE A 3 -1.17 -8.24 -8.23
N LEU A 4 0.01 -8.38 -8.83
CA LEU A 4 1.22 -8.82 -8.12
C LEU A 4 1.66 -7.79 -7.08
N LYS A 5 1.52 -6.50 -7.39
CA LYS A 5 1.83 -5.40 -6.47
C LYS A 5 1.04 -5.47 -5.17
N TYR A 6 -0.22 -5.92 -5.21
CA TYR A 6 -1.04 -6.06 -3.99
C TYR A 6 -0.66 -7.31 -3.19
N LEU A 7 -0.23 -8.39 -3.85
CA LEU A 7 0.27 -9.58 -3.14
C LEU A 7 1.56 -9.28 -2.39
N ILE A 8 2.48 -8.53 -3.01
CA ILE A 8 3.72 -8.09 -2.35
C ILE A 8 3.38 -7.16 -1.16
N LEU A 9 2.49 -6.19 -1.36
CA LEU A 9 2.04 -5.29 -0.30
C LEU A 9 1.39 -6.06 0.85
N ALA A 10 0.56 -7.05 0.55
CA ALA A 10 -0.09 -7.91 1.55
C ALA A 10 0.92 -8.71 2.37
N ALA A 11 1.95 -9.28 1.73
CA ALA A 11 3.01 -10.03 2.40
C ALA A 11 3.85 -9.13 3.32
N VAL A 12 4.25 -7.94 2.83
CA VAL A 12 5.01 -6.95 3.62
C VAL A 12 4.21 -6.49 4.83
N LEU A 13 2.94 -6.09 4.64
CA LEU A 13 2.07 -5.67 5.75
C LEU A 13 1.87 -6.79 6.77
N GLY A 14 1.61 -8.02 6.31
CA GLY A 14 1.43 -9.17 7.19
C GLY A 14 2.68 -9.45 8.04
N PHE A 15 3.86 -9.46 7.43
CA PHE A 15 5.13 -9.67 8.12
C PHE A 15 5.44 -8.55 9.11
N SER A 16 5.29 -7.29 8.70
CA SER A 16 5.54 -6.14 9.57
C SER A 16 4.60 -6.11 10.77
N ILE A 17 3.30 -6.35 10.57
CA ILE A 17 2.33 -6.40 11.67
C ILE A 17 2.60 -7.60 12.58
N TYR A 18 2.96 -8.76 12.02
CA TYR A 18 3.32 -9.94 12.80
C TYR A 18 4.50 -9.70 13.73
N GLN A 19 5.59 -9.10 13.24
CA GLN A 19 6.77 -8.77 14.05
C GLN A 19 6.47 -7.68 15.09
N TYR A 20 5.66 -6.68 14.72
CA TYR A 20 5.33 -5.58 15.60
C TYR A 20 4.38 -5.97 16.75
N ARG A 21 3.61 -7.07 16.59
CA ARG A 21 2.68 -7.56 17.62
C ARG A 21 3.40 -8.01 18.90
N GLU A 22 4.61 -8.56 18.80
CA GLU A 22 5.39 -9.07 19.94
C GLU A 22 5.87 -7.96 20.86
N HIS A 23 5.97 -6.74 20.34
CA HIS A 23 6.49 -5.57 21.06
C HIS A 23 5.38 -4.69 21.64
N LEU A 24 4.10 -5.06 21.48
CA LEU A 24 2.97 -4.22 21.85
C LEU A 24 2.25 -4.69 23.12
N PRO A 25 1.97 -3.78 24.08
CA PRO A 25 1.19 -4.11 25.26
C PRO A 25 -0.23 -4.53 24.86
N LYS A 26 -0.72 -5.62 25.49
CA LYS A 26 -2.06 -6.19 25.27
C LYS A 26 -3.12 -5.07 25.32
N GLY A 27 -3.97 -4.99 24.29
CA GLY A 27 -5.02 -3.97 24.16
C GLY A 27 -4.70 -2.76 23.25
N LYS A 28 -3.43 -2.48 22.92
CA LYS A 28 -3.06 -1.41 21.96
C LYS A 28 -2.72 -1.91 20.55
N VAL A 29 -2.72 -3.23 20.35
CA VAL A 29 -2.30 -3.90 19.11
C VAL A 29 -3.09 -3.42 17.89
N PHE A 30 -4.41 -3.25 18.02
CA PHE A 30 -5.26 -2.85 16.89
C PHE A 30 -4.97 -1.42 16.43
N ARG A 31 -5.00 -0.45 17.35
CA ARG A 31 -4.76 0.97 17.02
C ARG A 31 -3.34 1.18 16.47
N ASN A 32 -2.34 0.60 17.13
CA ASN A 32 -0.95 0.75 16.70
C ASN A 32 -0.68 0.00 15.39
N GLY A 33 -1.34 -1.14 15.17
CA GLY A 33 -1.27 -1.88 13.92
C GLY A 33 -1.89 -1.12 12.73
N ILE A 34 -3.02 -0.43 12.94
CA ILE A 34 -3.60 0.44 11.90
C ILE A 34 -2.64 1.58 11.55
N LEU A 35 -2.06 2.24 12.57
CA LEU A 35 -1.11 3.33 12.34
C LEU A 35 0.15 2.86 11.59
N LEU A 36 0.68 1.69 11.95
CA LEU A 36 1.81 1.08 11.25
C LEU A 36 1.45 0.75 9.80
N GLY A 37 0.31 0.09 9.57
CA GLY A 37 -0.14 -0.26 8.23
C GLY A 37 -0.43 0.96 7.36
N LEU A 38 -0.99 2.03 7.93
CA LEU A 38 -1.15 3.32 7.27
C LEU A 38 0.22 3.91 6.89
N TYR A 39 1.18 3.93 7.81
CA TYR A 39 2.52 4.46 7.55
C TYR A 39 3.22 3.69 6.42
N ILE A 40 3.26 2.35 6.50
CA ILE A 40 3.89 1.50 5.48
C ILE A 40 3.19 1.69 4.12
N THR A 41 1.87 1.71 4.11
CA THR A 41 1.11 1.89 2.87
C THR A 41 1.34 3.27 2.26
N PHE A 42 1.36 4.32 3.09
CA PHE A 42 1.59 5.69 2.64
C PHE A 42 2.99 5.86 2.04
N VAL A 43 4.02 5.36 2.73
CA VAL A 43 5.39 5.36 2.20
C VAL A 43 5.46 4.55 0.90
N SER A 44 4.86 3.36 0.84
CA SER A 44 4.85 2.54 -0.38
C SER A 44 4.14 3.22 -1.55
N ALA A 45 3.00 3.88 -1.29
CA ALA A 45 2.26 4.63 -2.30
C ALA A 45 3.09 5.81 -2.81
N LEU A 46 3.73 6.58 -1.92
CA LEU A 46 4.63 7.67 -2.30
C LEU A 46 5.82 7.18 -3.12
N THR A 47 6.48 6.10 -2.69
CA THR A 47 7.62 5.55 -3.44
C THR A 47 7.20 5.11 -4.84
N LEU A 48 6.02 4.50 -5.00
CA LEU A 48 5.57 4.07 -6.32
C LEU A 48 5.21 5.24 -7.23
N VAL A 49 4.52 6.26 -6.71
CA VAL A 49 4.17 7.50 -7.43
C VAL A 49 5.44 8.24 -7.85
N ALA A 50 6.39 8.42 -6.91
CA ALA A 50 7.67 9.06 -7.22
C ALA A 50 8.46 8.28 -8.28
N PHE A 51 8.49 6.95 -8.18
CA PHE A 51 9.13 6.10 -9.19
C PHE A 51 8.42 6.21 -10.55
N ASN A 52 7.09 6.20 -10.57
CA ASN A 52 6.29 6.35 -11.78
C ASN A 52 6.55 7.71 -12.45
N GLY A 53 6.65 8.79 -11.67
CA GLY A 53 7.03 10.12 -12.17
C GLY A 53 8.46 10.19 -12.73
N LEU A 54 9.42 9.52 -12.09
CA LEU A 54 10.79 9.41 -12.63
C LEU A 54 10.81 8.63 -13.95
N VAL A 55 10.06 7.54 -14.04
CA VAL A 55 9.97 6.75 -15.27
C VAL A 55 9.34 7.58 -16.38
N TYR A 56 8.24 8.28 -16.10
CA TYR A 56 7.61 9.20 -17.05
C TYR A 56 8.56 10.29 -17.55
N ALA A 57 9.42 10.84 -16.68
CA ALA A 57 10.41 11.85 -17.06
C ALA A 57 11.52 11.32 -17.99
N VAL A 58 11.81 10.01 -17.92
CA VAL A 58 12.80 9.35 -18.80
C VAL A 58 12.16 8.93 -20.12
N ASN A 59 11.00 8.27 -20.05
CA ASN A 59 10.23 7.85 -21.21
C ASN A 59 8.75 7.68 -20.81
N ALA A 60 7.87 8.45 -21.44
CA ALA A 60 6.43 8.42 -21.16
C ALA A 60 5.81 7.04 -21.41
N ASP A 61 6.32 6.28 -22.38
CA ASP A 61 5.81 4.96 -22.76
C ASP A 61 6.14 3.86 -21.73
N TRP A 62 7.05 4.14 -20.79
CA TRP A 62 7.41 3.21 -19.72
C TRP A 62 6.63 3.45 -18.44
N ALA A 63 5.91 4.58 -18.37
CA ALA A 63 5.09 4.90 -17.21
C ALA A 63 3.96 3.88 -17.04
N ILE A 64 3.45 3.75 -15.81
CA ILE A 64 2.37 2.83 -15.52
C ILE A 64 1.09 3.35 -16.14
N ASP A 65 0.62 2.69 -17.19
CA ASP A 65 -0.68 2.99 -17.78
C ASP A 65 -1.84 2.51 -16.89
N LYS A 66 -2.85 3.38 -16.76
CA LYS A 66 -4.17 3.02 -16.21
C LYS A 66 -5.27 3.48 -17.15
N PHE A 67 -6.34 2.67 -17.21
CA PHE A 67 -7.55 2.96 -17.99
C PHE A 67 -7.33 3.16 -19.50
N SER A 68 -6.26 2.59 -20.06
CA SER A 68 -5.92 2.75 -21.49
C SER A 68 -5.64 4.21 -21.89
N LEU A 69 -5.37 5.08 -20.92
CA LEU A 69 -4.81 6.40 -21.14
C LEU A 69 -3.29 6.25 -21.17
N GLU A 70 -2.72 6.36 -22.37
CA GLU A 70 -1.30 6.69 -22.51
C GLU A 70 -1.12 8.14 -22.03
N PRO A 71 -0.09 8.45 -21.24
CA PRO A 71 0.10 9.80 -20.72
C PRO A 71 0.61 10.73 -21.82
N GLY A 72 -0.28 11.11 -22.75
CA GLY A 72 -0.01 12.07 -23.82
C GLY A 72 0.16 13.50 -23.31
N SER A 73 -0.26 13.77 -22.07
CA SER A 73 -0.12 15.07 -21.40
C SER A 73 0.22 14.95 -19.91
N LEU A 74 0.86 15.99 -19.36
CA LEU A 74 1.17 16.10 -17.92
C LEU A 74 -0.08 16.02 -17.03
N GLY A 75 -1.22 16.51 -17.51
CA GLY A 75 -2.48 16.47 -16.76
C GLY A 75 -3.01 15.05 -16.60
N GLU A 76 -2.99 14.25 -17.67
CA GLU A 76 -3.38 12.85 -17.64
C GLU A 76 -2.46 12.02 -16.75
N PHE A 77 -1.14 12.27 -16.84
CA PHE A 77 -0.16 11.64 -15.96
C PHE A 77 -0.49 11.90 -14.47
N LEU A 78 -0.73 13.16 -14.07
CA LEU A 78 -1.06 13.50 -12.68
C LEU A 78 -2.35 12.83 -12.19
N VAL A 79 -3.36 12.71 -13.07
CA VAL A 79 -4.61 12.00 -12.74
C VAL A 79 -4.34 10.51 -12.54
N ILE A 80 -3.60 9.88 -13.44
CA ILE A 80 -3.21 8.46 -13.33
C ILE A 80 -2.45 8.21 -12.03
N ASP A 81 -1.47 9.06 -11.72
CA ASP A 81 -0.60 8.92 -10.55
C ASP A 81 -1.37 9.16 -9.24
N GLY A 82 -2.29 10.14 -9.23
CA GLY A 82 -3.21 10.36 -8.13
C GLY A 82 -4.15 9.18 -7.88
N VAL A 83 -4.70 8.58 -8.95
CA VAL A 83 -5.52 7.37 -8.83
C VAL A 83 -4.68 6.16 -8.41
N LEU A 84 -3.43 6.06 -8.86
CA LEU A 84 -2.49 5.02 -8.42
C LEU A 84 -2.17 5.13 -6.93
N PHE A 85 -1.89 6.34 -6.46
CA PHE A 85 -1.65 6.64 -5.05
C PHE A 85 -2.85 6.24 -4.18
N PHE A 86 -4.04 6.70 -4.54
CA PHE A 86 -5.25 6.46 -3.77
C PHE A 86 -5.63 4.98 -3.76
N GLU A 87 -5.47 4.30 -4.90
CA GLU A 87 -5.67 2.85 -4.98
C GLU A 87 -4.78 2.10 -3.99
N ILE A 88 -3.49 2.41 -3.94
CA ILE A 88 -2.55 1.72 -3.04
C ILE A 88 -2.87 2.01 -1.59
N LEU A 89 -3.21 3.26 -1.26
CA LEU A 89 -3.67 3.62 0.08
C LEU A 89 -4.88 2.81 0.53
N VAL A 90 -5.93 2.77 -0.30
CA VAL A 90 -7.17 2.06 0.03
C VAL A 90 -6.91 0.56 0.16
N TYR A 91 -6.21 -0.05 -0.81
CA TYR A 91 -5.91 -1.48 -0.75
C TYR A 91 -5.02 -1.85 0.43
N GLY A 92 -3.97 -1.07 0.71
CA GLY A 92 -3.08 -1.34 1.84
C GLY A 92 -3.79 -1.21 3.19
N LEU A 93 -4.74 -0.28 3.33
CA LEU A 93 -5.57 -0.17 4.54
C LEU A 93 -6.54 -1.34 4.70
N ILE A 94 -7.17 -1.80 3.61
CA ILE A 94 -8.03 -3.00 3.63
C ILE A 94 -7.20 -4.22 4.06
N LEU A 95 -6.01 -4.40 3.48
CA LEU A 95 -5.10 -5.50 3.82
C LEU A 95 -4.63 -5.43 5.27
N THR A 96 -4.27 -4.22 5.74
CA THR A 96 -3.93 -3.96 7.14
C THR A 96 -5.06 -4.39 8.05
N PHE A 97 -6.31 -4.03 7.72
CA PHE A 97 -7.48 -4.41 8.50
C PHE A 97 -7.67 -5.93 8.53
N ILE A 98 -7.57 -6.61 7.39
CA ILE A 98 -7.67 -8.07 7.29
C ILE A 98 -6.65 -8.76 8.21
N TRP A 99 -5.38 -8.34 8.13
CA TRP A 99 -4.32 -8.89 8.98
C TRP A 99 -4.57 -8.64 10.47
N LEU A 100 -5.01 -7.44 10.84
CA LEU A 100 -5.31 -7.14 12.24
C LEU A 100 -6.49 -7.93 12.78
N GLN A 101 -7.52 -8.19 11.97
CA GLN A 101 -8.63 -9.06 12.38
C GLN A 101 -8.16 -10.51 12.55
N TYR A 102 -7.32 -11.00 11.63
CA TYR A 102 -6.72 -12.32 11.73
C TYR A 102 -5.90 -12.48 13.03
N PHE A 103 -5.06 -11.49 13.38
CA PHE A 103 -4.26 -11.54 14.61
C PHE A 103 -5.07 -11.29 15.87
N LYS A 104 -6.11 -10.45 15.84
CA LYS A 104 -7.01 -10.25 16.98
C LYS A 104 -7.67 -11.57 17.39
N SER A 105 -8.10 -12.38 16.42
CA SER A 105 -8.66 -13.71 16.68
C SER A 105 -7.68 -14.65 17.38
N GLN A 106 -6.37 -14.48 17.21
CA GLN A 106 -5.36 -15.32 17.87
C GLN A 106 -5.01 -14.82 19.28
N VAL A 107 -5.01 -13.50 19.51
CA VAL A 107 -4.69 -12.91 20.82
C VAL A 107 -5.83 -13.09 21.83
N GLN A 108 -7.09 -13.20 21.38
CA GLN A 108 -8.24 -13.47 22.26
C GLN A 108 -8.37 -14.94 22.70
N GLN A 109 -7.59 -15.86 22.14
CA GLN A 109 -7.60 -17.29 22.48
C GLN A 109 -6.45 -17.74 23.41
N ASN A 110 -5.54 -16.84 23.79
CA ASN A 110 -4.47 -17.06 24.77
C ASN A 110 -4.64 -16.16 26.00
#